data_AF-A0A0Q6E4W6-F1
#
_entry.id   AF-A0A0Q6E4W6-F1
#
_cell.length_a   1.000
_cell.length_b   1.000
_cell.length_c   1.000
_cell.angle_alpha   90.00
_cell.angle_beta   90.00
_cell.angle_gamma   90.00
#
_symmetry.space_group_name_H-M   'P 1'
#
loop_
_entity.id
_entity.type
_entity.pdbx_description
1 polymer ?
#
loop_
_entity_poly.entity_id
_entity_poly.type
_entity_poly.pdbx_seq_one_letter_code
_entity_poly.pdbx_strand_id
1 'polypeptide(L)'
;MSVTFMTSNPKALLAKFKKAIDEKDVATWSYDGDGDFTHDTDQWRSKAWMRPELLSDRLNFSILAPKDGGMTKTVYGIYHGRLIECFLSHFDDAFVSGAATAKVSGKDSI
;
A
#
# COMPACT_ATOMS: atom_id res chain seq x y z
N MET A 1 -7.64 -1.16 -8.87
CA MET A 1 -6.17 -1.02 -8.97
C MET A 1 -5.72 -1.32 -7.59
N SER A 2 -5.26 -2.55 -7.37
CA SER A 2 -4.95 -2.91 -6.01
C SER A 2 -3.73 -3.78 -5.86
N VAL A 3 -3.12 -3.60 -4.69
CA VAL A 3 -2.24 -4.57 -4.07
C VAL A 3 -3.07 -5.31 -3.03
N THR A 4 -3.00 -6.63 -3.04
CA THR A 4 -3.77 -7.48 -2.14
C THR A 4 -2.82 -8.38 -1.37
N PHE A 5 -3.04 -8.46 -0.05
CA PHE A 5 -2.38 -9.42 0.83
C PHE A 5 -3.41 -10.37 1.42
N MET A 6 -3.32 -11.65 1.09
CA MET A 6 -4.23 -12.68 1.61
C MET A 6 -3.87 -12.98 3.06
N THR A 7 -4.83 -12.82 3.99
CA THR A 7 -4.60 -13.03 5.42
C THR A 7 -5.91 -13.31 6.12
N SER A 8 -5.87 -14.16 7.15
CA SER A 8 -7.03 -14.42 8.01
C SER A 8 -7.31 -13.27 9.00
N ASN A 9 -6.37 -12.32 9.16
CA ASN A 9 -6.53 -11.20 10.08
C ASN A 9 -6.01 -9.86 9.50
N PRO A 10 -6.75 -9.29 8.54
CA PRO A 10 -6.31 -8.07 7.85
C PRO A 10 -6.25 -6.84 8.76
N LYS A 11 -7.08 -6.80 9.81
CA LYS A 11 -7.03 -5.74 10.82
C LYS A 11 -5.72 -5.78 11.60
N ALA A 12 -5.27 -6.97 12.02
CA ALA A 12 -4.00 -7.10 12.71
C ALA A 12 -2.80 -6.82 11.79
N LEU A 13 -2.86 -7.25 10.52
CA LEU A 13 -1.82 -6.95 9.53
C LEU A 13 -1.69 -5.44 9.30
N LEU A 14 -2.81 -4.72 9.13
CA LEU A 14 -2.80 -3.26 8.97
C LEU A 14 -2.24 -2.55 10.21
N ALA A 15 -2.61 -3.03 11.42
CA ALA A 15 -2.09 -2.48 12.67
C ALA A 15 -0.57 -2.70 12.81
N LYS A 16 -0.07 -3.90 12.45
CA LYS A 16 1.38 -4.19 12.40
C LYS A 16 2.10 -3.20 11.47
N PHE A 17 1.53 -2.95 10.29
CA PHE A 17 2.15 -2.03 9.33
C PHE A 17 2.23 -0.59 9.84
N LYS A 18 1.13 -0.05 10.40
CA LYS A 18 1.14 1.29 11.01
C LYS A 18 2.15 1.39 12.15
N LYS A 19 2.16 0.38 13.04
CA LYS A 19 3.10 0.32 14.16
C LYS A 19 4.55 0.34 13.68
N ALA A 20 4.90 -0.44 12.66
CA ALA A 20 6.26 -0.47 12.12
C ALA A 20 6.70 0.87 11.50
N ILE A 21 5.76 1.63 10.92
CA ILE A 21 6.03 3.01 10.44
C ILE A 21 6.27 3.95 11.62
N ASP A 22 5.41 3.87 12.66
CA ASP A 22 5.50 4.71 13.86
C ASP A 22 6.82 4.46 14.62
N GLU A 23 7.24 3.21 14.72
CA GLU A 23 8.49 2.77 15.37
C GLU A 23 9.73 2.93 14.48
N LYS A 24 9.57 3.40 13.23
CA LYS A 24 10.65 3.60 12.23
C LYS A 24 11.34 2.33 11.73
N ASP A 25 10.79 1.15 12.01
CA ASP A 25 11.21 -0.12 11.40
C ASP A 25 10.91 -0.13 9.89
N VAL A 26 9.84 0.53 9.47
CA VAL A 26 9.56 0.86 8.06
C VAL A 26 9.72 2.37 7.87
N ALA A 27 10.92 2.79 7.44
CA ALA A 27 11.25 4.21 7.27
C ALA A 27 10.88 4.79 5.89
N THR A 28 10.58 3.95 4.90
CA THR A 28 10.33 4.40 3.51
C THR A 28 8.88 4.73 3.21
N TRP A 29 8.00 4.58 4.19
CA TRP A 29 6.55 4.81 4.09
C TRP A 29 6.10 5.75 5.20
N SER A 30 5.06 6.53 4.90
CA SER A 30 4.32 7.35 5.85
C SER A 30 2.83 7.21 5.57
N TYR A 31 1.97 7.70 6.46
CA TYR A 31 0.53 7.76 6.24
C TYR A 31 -0.04 9.09 6.72
N ASP A 32 -1.13 9.54 6.10
CA ASP A 32 -1.79 10.80 6.45
C ASP A 32 -2.93 10.61 7.47
N GLY A 33 -3.64 11.71 7.79
CA GLY A 33 -4.75 11.69 8.75
C GLY A 33 -5.94 10.82 8.32
N ASP A 34 -6.08 10.53 7.03
CA ASP A 34 -7.13 9.66 6.49
C ASP A 34 -6.69 8.18 6.55
N GLY A 35 -5.43 7.92 6.87
CA GLY A 35 -4.84 6.59 6.95
C GLY A 35 -4.42 6.04 5.59
N ASP A 36 -4.24 6.90 4.58
CA ASP A 36 -3.70 6.55 3.28
C ASP A 36 -2.17 6.59 3.32
N PHE A 37 -1.53 5.56 2.76
CA PHE A 37 -0.07 5.40 2.84
C PHE A 37 0.63 5.99 1.63
N THR A 38 1.75 6.68 1.82
CA THR A 38 2.57 7.17 0.72
C THR A 38 4.05 6.84 0.93
N HIS A 39 4.80 6.85 -0.16
CA HIS A 39 6.25 6.72 -0.07
C HIS A 39 6.88 7.98 0.53
N ASP A 40 7.94 7.79 1.30
CA ASP A 40 8.65 8.86 2.00
C ASP A 40 10.13 9.01 1.56
N THR A 41 10.47 8.51 0.36
CA THR A 41 11.79 8.66 -0.26
C THR A 41 11.77 9.78 -1.30
N ASP A 42 12.83 10.58 -1.40
CA ASP A 42 12.86 11.85 -2.16
C ASP A 42 12.35 11.77 -3.61
N GLN A 43 12.64 10.68 -4.32
CA GLN A 43 12.20 10.53 -5.71
C GLN A 43 10.69 10.24 -5.85
N TRP A 44 10.10 9.55 -4.87
CA TRP A 44 8.74 9.00 -4.94
C TRP A 44 7.78 9.65 -3.94
N ARG A 45 8.28 10.58 -3.12
CA ARG A 45 7.52 11.23 -2.05
C ARG A 45 6.23 11.85 -2.57
N SER A 46 5.11 11.45 -1.97
CA SER A 46 3.77 12.00 -2.24
C SER A 46 3.35 12.00 -3.72
N LYS A 47 3.85 11.05 -4.52
CA LYS A 47 3.48 10.91 -5.94
C LYS A 47 2.20 10.10 -6.15
N ALA A 48 1.78 9.33 -5.15
CA ALA A 48 0.54 8.58 -5.07
C ALA A 48 0.23 8.23 -3.60
N TRP A 49 -0.95 7.67 -3.35
CA TRP A 49 -1.36 7.15 -2.04
C TRP A 49 -1.93 5.74 -2.19
N MET A 50 -1.75 4.91 -1.17
CA MET A 50 -2.27 3.55 -1.08
C MET A 50 -3.30 3.51 0.04
N ARG A 51 -4.58 3.46 -0.33
CA ARG A 51 -5.71 3.42 0.61
C ARG A 51 -5.99 1.99 1.05
N PRO A 52 -5.88 1.66 2.35
CA PRO A 52 -6.21 0.33 2.83
C PRO A 52 -7.72 0.10 2.84
N GLU A 53 -8.14 -1.12 2.53
CA GLU A 53 -9.51 -1.64 2.66
C GLU A 53 -9.44 -3.01 3.36
N LEU A 54 -10.15 -3.13 4.47
CA LEU A 54 -10.28 -4.38 5.21
C LEU A 54 -11.40 -5.22 4.59
N LEU A 55 -11.04 -6.35 4.00
CA LEU A 55 -11.97 -7.36 3.53
C LEU A 55 -11.91 -8.59 4.45
N SER A 56 -12.83 -9.53 4.33
CA SER A 56 -12.91 -10.67 5.25
C SER A 56 -11.71 -11.62 5.17
N ASP A 57 -11.08 -11.73 3.99
CA ASP A 57 -10.03 -12.70 3.66
C ASP A 57 -8.71 -12.05 3.21
N ARG A 58 -8.65 -10.72 3.19
CA ARG A 58 -7.50 -9.98 2.68
C ARG A 58 -7.44 -8.54 3.18
N LEU A 59 -6.22 -8.02 3.19
CA LEU A 59 -5.96 -6.59 3.23
C LEU A 59 -5.74 -6.12 1.79
N ASN A 60 -6.61 -5.24 1.32
CA ASN A 60 -6.54 -4.68 -0.03
C ASN A 60 -6.04 -3.24 0.06
N PHE A 61 -5.23 -2.80 -0.90
CA PHE A 61 -4.79 -1.41 -1.01
C PHE A 61 -5.13 -0.88 -2.38
N SER A 62 -5.91 0.19 -2.46
CA SER A 62 -6.25 0.88 -3.70
C SER A 62 -5.35 2.09 -3.91
N ILE A 63 -4.78 2.26 -5.10
CA ILE A 63 -3.93 3.42 -5.38
C ILE A 63 -4.78 4.65 -5.73
N LEU A 64 -4.39 5.81 -5.21
CA LEU A 64 -5.00 7.11 -5.44
C LEU A 64 -3.97 8.05 -6.07
N ALA A 65 -4.41 8.77 -7.11
CA ALA A 65 -3.61 9.83 -7.71
C ALA A 65 -3.62 11.11 -6.85
N PRO A 66 -2.57 11.95 -6.91
CA PRO A 66 -2.60 13.28 -6.34
C PRO A 66 -3.72 14.12 -6.96
N LYS A 67 -4.28 15.08 -6.19
CA LYS A 67 -5.35 15.98 -6.68
C LYS A 67 -4.96 16.75 -7.96
N ASP A 68 -3.70 17.13 -8.09
CA ASP A 68 -3.20 17.98 -9.17
C ASP A 68 -2.30 17.23 -10.18
N GLY A 69 -2.30 15.89 -10.16
CA GLY A 69 -1.39 15.09 -10.98
C GLY A 69 -1.99 13.77 -11.46
N GLY A 70 -1.71 13.41 -12.72
CA GLY A 70 -2.11 12.12 -13.27
C GLY A 70 -1.21 10.97 -12.80
N MET A 71 -1.78 9.76 -12.69
CA MET A 71 -1.04 8.54 -12.40
C MET A 71 -0.22 8.08 -13.60
N THR A 72 1.12 8.08 -13.50
CA THR A 72 1.98 7.49 -14.54
C THR A 72 2.16 5.98 -14.31
N LYS A 73 2.44 5.23 -15.38
CA LYS A 73 2.76 3.78 -15.28
C LYS A 73 3.96 3.51 -14.36
N THR A 74 4.95 4.41 -14.35
CA THR A 74 6.14 4.29 -13.51
C THR A 74 5.80 4.45 -12.03
N VAL A 75 5.05 5.51 -11.67
CA VAL A 75 4.60 5.73 -10.27
C VAL A 75 3.75 4.55 -9.80
N TYR A 76 2.83 4.08 -10.64
CA TYR A 76 2.01 2.90 -10.37
C TYR A 76 2.85 1.66 -10.05
N GLY A 77 3.78 1.30 -10.94
CA GLY A 77 4.63 0.12 -10.77
C GLY A 77 5.50 0.20 -9.53
N ILE A 78 6.03 1.38 -9.21
CA ILE A 78 6.86 1.57 -8.03
C ILE A 78 6.07 1.46 -6.75
N TYR A 79 4.94 2.16 -6.63
CA TYR A 79 4.12 2.09 -5.42
C TYR A 79 3.63 0.67 -5.15
N HIS A 80 3.21 -0.07 -6.19
CA HIS A 80 2.80 -1.46 -6.02
C HIS A 80 3.96 -2.40 -5.67
N GLY A 81 5.07 -2.31 -6.41
CA GLY A 81 6.22 -3.18 -6.20
C GLY A 81 6.84 -2.97 -4.83
N ARG A 82 7.04 -1.72 -4.42
CA ARG A 82 7.62 -1.38 -3.12
C ARG A 82 6.72 -1.72 -1.95
N LEU A 83 5.39 -1.68 -2.13
CA LEU A 83 4.47 -2.10 -1.06
C LEU A 83 4.57 -3.61 -0.85
N ILE A 84 4.61 -4.39 -1.94
CA ILE A 84 4.81 -5.84 -1.86
C ILE A 84 6.17 -6.16 -1.23
N GLU A 85 7.25 -5.52 -1.69
CA GLU A 85 8.59 -5.68 -1.14
C GLU A 85 8.61 -5.39 0.36
N CYS A 86 8.00 -4.27 0.79
CA CYS A 86 7.91 -3.90 2.20
C CYS A 86 7.20 -4.99 3.01
N PHE A 87 6.08 -5.50 2.52
CA PHE A 87 5.34 -6.52 3.25
C PHE A 87 6.11 -7.84 3.35
N LEU A 88 6.74 -8.27 2.25
CA LEU A 88 7.59 -9.47 2.26
C LEU A 88 8.80 -9.33 3.19
N SER A 89 9.35 -8.12 3.35
CA SER A 89 10.56 -7.91 4.16
C SER A 89 10.29 -7.76 5.65
N HIS A 90 9.06 -7.39 6.04
CA HIS A 90 8.73 -7.05 7.43
C HIS A 90 7.60 -7.88 8.04
N PHE A 91 6.76 -8.53 7.23
CA PHE A 91 5.50 -9.16 7.70
C PHE A 91 5.21 -10.50 7.02
N ASP A 92 6.23 -11.22 6.52
CA ASP A 92 6.07 -12.50 5.83
C ASP A 92 5.37 -13.60 6.66
N ASP A 93 5.40 -13.47 7.99
CA ASP A 93 4.68 -14.31 8.94
C ASP A 93 3.18 -14.00 9.07
N ALA A 94 2.72 -12.86 8.54
CA ALA A 94 1.40 -12.29 8.81
C ALA A 94 0.41 -12.37 7.63
N PHE A 95 0.86 -12.84 6.47
CA PHE A 95 0.04 -13.05 5.27
C PHE A 95 0.53 -14.25 4.46
N VAL A 96 -0.33 -14.78 3.59
CA VAL A 96 -0.07 -15.98 2.80
C VAL A 96 0.52 -15.63 1.42
N SER A 97 0.00 -14.58 0.79
CA SER A 97 0.46 -14.12 -0.52
C SER A 97 0.20 -12.64 -0.74
N GLY A 98 1.06 -12.00 -1.53
CA GLY A 98 0.92 -10.63 -2.01
C GLY A 98 0.77 -10.61 -3.53
N ALA A 99 -0.16 -9.82 -4.07
CA ALA A 99 -0.38 -9.69 -5.51
C ALA A 99 -0.71 -8.24 -5.89
N ALA A 100 -0.36 -7.84 -7.11
CA ALA A 100 -0.72 -6.55 -7.69
C ALA A 100 -1.43 -6.73 -9.03
N THR A 101 -2.44 -5.92 -9.33
CA THR A 101 -3.08 -5.92 -10.65
C THR A 101 -2.31 -5.06 -11.66
N ALA A 102 -2.37 -5.41 -12.95
CA ALA A 102 -1.74 -4.62 -14.01
C ALA A 102 -2.59 -3.44 -14.51
N LYS A 103 -3.92 -3.50 -14.32
CA LYS A 103 -4.89 -2.50 -14.76
C LYS A 103 -6.01 -2.30 -13.74
N VAL A 104 -6.79 -1.24 -13.97
CA VAL A 104 -7.99 -0.85 -13.23
C VAL A 104 -8.93 -2.01 -12.97
N SER A 105 -9.46 -2.06 -11.75
CA SER A 105 -10.53 -2.97 -11.35
C SER A 105 -11.61 -2.17 -10.63
N GLY A 106 -12.65 -1.77 -11.36
CA GLY A 106 -14.00 -1.41 -10.89
C GLY A 106 -14.20 -0.18 -9.99
N LYS A 107 -13.29 0.15 -9.06
CA LYS A 107 -13.47 1.21 -8.04
C LYS A 107 -12.39 2.30 -8.07
N ASP A 108 -11.62 2.40 -9.14
CA ASP A 108 -10.48 3.32 -9.21
C ASP A 108 -10.91 4.71 -9.66
N SER A 109 -10.59 5.72 -8.86
CA SER A 109 -10.59 7.12 -9.29
C SER A 109 -9.22 7.43 -9.90
N ILE A 110 -9.17 7.52 -11.23
CA ILE A 110 -7.99 7.94 -12.00
C ILE A 110 -8.02 9.47 -12.15
#